data_AF-A0A8B6FW64-F1
#
_entry.id   AF-A0A8B6FW64-F1
#
_cell.length_a   1.000
_cell.length_b   1.000
_cell.length_c   1.000
_cell.angle_alpha   90.00
_cell.angle_beta   90.00
_cell.angle_gamma   90.00
#
_symmetry.space_group_name_H-M   'P 1'
#
loop_
_entity.id
_entity.type
_entity.pdbx_description
1 polymer ?
#
loop_
_entity_poly.entity_id
_entity_poly.type
_entity_poly.pdbx_seq_one_letter_code
_entity_poly.pdbx_strand_id
1 'polypeptide(L)'
;MYDRTTTTFSHKQRQYDTIPPTRDALLEHTKRAAYQGGHAWEQAVTDEQHLPSSGDWGWIKENADGLWIPHWTQLSAFAASCQELHN
;
A
#
# COMPACT_ATOMS: atom_id res chain seq x y z
N MET A 1 22.94 8.89 -28.43
CA MET A 1 21.99 7.89 -27.92
C MET A 1 21.79 8.21 -26.44
N TYR A 2 20.85 9.11 -26.13
CA TYR A 2 20.69 9.66 -24.78
C TYR A 2 19.62 8.88 -24.00
N ASP A 3 19.98 8.59 -22.76
CA ASP A 3 19.24 7.85 -21.75
C ASP A 3 17.86 8.46 -21.45
N ARG A 4 16.83 7.62 -21.34
CA ARG A 4 15.39 8.02 -21.34
C ARG A 4 14.66 7.71 -20.04
N THR A 5 15.32 7.72 -18.87
CA THR A 5 14.66 7.29 -17.63
C THR A 5 14.58 8.30 -16.49
N THR A 6 14.90 9.58 -16.67
CA THR A 6 15.05 10.50 -15.52
C THR A 6 14.33 11.83 -15.66
N THR A 7 13.09 11.87 -16.15
CA THR A 7 12.34 13.15 -16.16
C THR A 7 10.82 12.99 -16.08
N THR A 8 10.28 12.28 -15.08
CA THR A 8 8.81 12.20 -14.90
C THR A 8 8.32 12.29 -13.46
N PHE A 9 9.12 12.84 -12.53
CA PHE A 9 8.71 12.94 -11.11
C PHE A 9 8.42 14.36 -10.62
N SER A 10 8.56 15.40 -11.45
CA SER A 10 8.58 16.80 -10.98
C SER A 10 7.32 17.64 -11.23
N HIS A 11 6.17 17.06 -11.63
CA HIS A 11 4.96 17.85 -11.89
C HIS A 11 3.94 17.74 -10.75
N LYS A 12 3.78 18.85 -10.00
CA LYS A 12 3.01 19.04 -8.75
C LYS A 12 1.49 18.80 -8.80
N GLN A 13 0.94 18.17 -9.85
CA GLN A 13 -0.52 18.08 -10.00
C GLN A 13 -1.00 16.93 -10.89
N ARG A 14 -0.36 15.75 -10.82
CA ARG A 14 -1.00 14.54 -11.33
C ARG A 14 -1.98 14.04 -10.28
N GLN A 15 -3.21 13.71 -10.70
CA GLN A 15 -4.10 12.90 -9.87
C GLN A 15 -3.30 11.66 -9.45
N TYR A 16 -3.16 11.44 -8.14
CA TYR A 16 -2.34 10.36 -7.58
C TYR A 16 -2.72 8.99 -8.17
N ASP A 17 -3.95 8.86 -8.68
CA ASP A 17 -4.49 7.71 -9.41
C ASP A 17 -3.75 7.37 -10.73
N THR A 18 -2.91 8.27 -11.25
CA THR A 18 -2.12 8.07 -12.50
C THR A 18 -0.63 7.86 -12.26
N ILE A 19 -0.19 7.85 -11.00
CA ILE A 19 1.18 7.51 -10.64
C ILE A 19 1.22 5.98 -10.45
N PRO A 20 2.14 5.25 -11.11
CA PRO A 20 2.32 3.83 -10.83
C PRO A 20 2.51 3.65 -9.32
N PRO A 21 1.85 2.66 -8.68
CA PRO A 21 2.01 2.45 -7.25
C PRO A 21 3.49 2.34 -6.93
N THR A 22 3.93 3.05 -5.89
CA THR A 22 5.31 2.91 -5.41
C THR A 22 5.57 1.44 -5.10
N ARG A 23 6.85 1.03 -5.14
CA ARG A 23 7.23 -0.35 -4.78
C ARG A 23 6.60 -0.79 -3.46
N ASP A 24 6.55 0.10 -2.48
CA ASP A 24 6.00 -0.18 -1.16
C ASP A 24 4.46 -0.28 -1.18
N ALA A 25 3.79 0.59 -1.95
CA ALA A 25 2.33 0.49 -2.13
C ALA A 25 1.94 -0.82 -2.84
N LEU A 26 2.72 -1.23 -3.85
CA LEU A 26 2.53 -2.51 -4.52
C LEU A 26 2.73 -3.68 -3.56
N LEU A 27 3.78 -3.64 -2.73
CA LEU A 27 4.04 -4.68 -1.75
C LEU A 27 2.88 -4.85 -0.77
N GLU A 28 2.40 -3.75 -0.18
CA GLU A 28 1.27 -3.79 0.74
C GLU A 28 -0.02 -4.26 0.05
N HIS A 29 -0.23 -3.89 -1.22
CA HIS A 29 -1.36 -4.39 -2.01
C HIS A 29 -1.28 -5.90 -2.27
N THR A 30 -0.11 -6.41 -2.66
CA THR A 30 0.11 -7.85 -2.89
C THR A 30 -0.12 -8.66 -1.61
N LYS A 31 0.32 -8.17 -0.45
CA LYS A 31 0.02 -8.81 0.84
C LYS A 31 -1.49 -8.92 1.05
N ARG A 32 -2.24 -7.83 0.89
CA ARG A 32 -3.70 -7.86 1.07
C ARG A 32 -4.39 -8.84 0.11
N ALA A 33 -3.98 -8.84 -1.16
CA ALA A 33 -4.54 -9.76 -2.15
C ALA A 33 -4.28 -11.23 -1.79
N ALA A 34 -3.05 -11.55 -1.37
CA ALA A 34 -2.69 -12.89 -0.92
C ALA A 34 -3.47 -13.31 0.33
N TYR A 35 -3.68 -12.41 1.29
CA TYR A 35 -4.50 -12.68 2.47
C TYR A 35 -5.97 -12.95 2.12
N GLN A 36 -6.56 -12.11 1.25
CA GLN A 36 -7.95 -12.26 0.84
C GLN A 36 -8.18 -13.57 0.08
N GLY A 37 -7.35 -13.86 -0.92
CA GLY A 37 -7.50 -15.07 -1.73
C GLY A 37 -7.07 -16.34 -1.00
N GLY A 38 -5.89 -16.31 -0.37
CA GLY A 38 -5.24 -17.49 0.19
C GLY A 38 -5.56 -17.78 1.65
N HIS A 39 -6.13 -16.85 2.40
CA HIS A 39 -6.55 -17.13 3.79
C HIS A 39 -8.05 -17.02 3.96
N ALA A 40 -8.64 -15.88 3.58
CA ALA A 40 -10.06 -15.67 3.81
C ALA A 40 -10.94 -16.52 2.89
N TRP A 41 -10.67 -16.49 1.57
CA TRP A 41 -11.52 -17.19 0.61
C TRP A 41 -11.30 -18.70 0.56
N GLU A 42 -10.06 -19.17 0.74
CA GLU A 42 -9.78 -20.60 0.86
C GLU A 42 -10.59 -21.25 1.99
N GLN A 43 -10.79 -20.53 3.09
CA GLN A 43 -11.50 -21.02 4.28
C GLN A 43 -12.96 -20.56 4.34
N ALA A 44 -13.53 -20.05 3.23
CA ALA A 44 -14.86 -19.44 3.23
C ALA A 44 -15.99 -20.39 3.67
N VAL A 45 -15.80 -21.71 3.51
CA VAL A 45 -16.77 -22.75 3.87
C VAL A 45 -16.36 -23.55 5.10
N THR A 46 -15.24 -23.20 5.73
CA THR A 46 -14.75 -23.85 6.95
C THR A 46 -15.48 -23.25 8.16
N ASP A 47 -16.00 -24.11 9.04
CA ASP A 47 -16.78 -23.69 10.21
C ASP A 47 -15.96 -22.84 11.20
N GLU A 48 -14.67 -23.18 11.37
CA GLU A 48 -13.73 -22.42 12.17
C GLU A 48 -12.54 -21.97 11.32
N GLN A 49 -12.54 -20.69 10.94
CA GLN A 49 -11.47 -20.10 10.12
C GLN A 49 -10.25 -19.76 10.98
N HIS A 50 -9.07 -20.22 10.55
CA HIS A 50 -7.81 -19.82 11.15
C HIS A 50 -7.15 -18.76 10.26
N LEU A 51 -7.37 -17.50 10.59
CA LEU A 51 -6.78 -16.37 9.88
C LEU A 51 -5.53 -15.85 10.61
N PRO A 52 -4.42 -15.59 9.89
CA PRO A 52 -3.28 -14.90 10.49
C PRO A 52 -3.63 -13.45 10.82
N SER A 53 -2.82 -12.79 11.65
CA SER A 53 -3.04 -11.39 12.03
C SER A 53 -3.07 -10.47 10.80
N SER A 54 -4.18 -9.75 10.58
CA SER A 54 -4.32 -8.79 9.47
C SER A 54 -3.19 -7.75 9.43
N GLY A 55 -2.57 -7.44 10.58
CA GLY A 55 -1.45 -6.48 10.67
C GLY A 55 -0.24 -6.86 9.82
N ASP A 56 0.02 -8.15 9.68
CA ASP A 56 1.15 -8.66 8.88
C ASP A 56 0.85 -8.62 7.37
N TRP A 57 -0.41 -8.39 7.00
CA TRP A 57 -0.93 -8.49 5.64
C TRP A 57 -1.39 -7.16 5.06
N GLY A 58 -0.76 -6.07 5.49
CA GLY A 58 -0.98 -4.74 4.93
C GLY A 58 -2.25 -4.06 5.40
N TRP A 59 -2.66 -4.35 6.63
CA TRP A 59 -3.70 -3.63 7.36
C TRP A 59 -3.10 -2.98 8.61
N ILE A 60 -3.66 -1.85 9.02
CA ILE A 60 -3.34 -1.20 10.30
C ILE A 60 -4.64 -0.96 11.07
N LYS A 61 -4.56 -0.94 12.39
CA LYS A 61 -5.69 -0.50 13.21
C LYS A 61 -5.73 1.01 13.25
N GLU A 62 -6.87 1.60 12.96
CA GLU A 62 -7.06 3.05 13.04
C GLU A 62 -6.89 3.55 14.48
N ASN A 63 -7.34 2.77 15.47
CA ASN A 63 -7.26 3.05 16.91
C ASN A 63 -7.01 1.75 17.70
N ALA A 64 -6.70 1.81 18.99
CA ALA A 64 -6.38 0.62 19.81
C ALA A 64 -7.48 -0.48 19.76
N ASP A 65 -8.74 -0.06 19.76
CA ASP A 65 -9.94 -0.92 19.64
C ASP A 65 -10.55 -0.91 18.23
N GLY A 66 -9.86 -0.27 17.28
CA GLY A 66 -10.45 0.25 16.04
C GLY A 66 -10.55 -0.71 14.86
N LEU A 67 -11.21 -0.20 13.82
CA LEU A 67 -11.38 -0.82 12.52
C LEU A 67 -10.02 -1.08 11.84
N TRP A 68 -9.89 -2.22 11.18
CA TRP A 68 -8.77 -2.49 10.28
C TRP A 68 -8.95 -1.69 8.99
N ILE A 69 -8.02 -0.80 8.72
CA ILE A 69 -7.97 -0.01 7.48
C ILE A 69 -6.75 -0.44 6.64
N PRO A 70 -6.82 -0.34 5.31
CA PRO A 70 -5.69 -0.70 4.46
C PRO A 70 -4.48 0.17 4.76
N HIS A 71 -3.32 -0.47 4.95
CA HIS A 71 -2.04 0.23 5.00
C HIS A 71 -1.57 0.50 3.57
N TRP A 72 -1.76 1.74 3.10
CA TRP A 72 -1.55 2.04 1.68
C TRP A 72 -0.07 2.09 1.27
N THR A 73 0.80 2.58 2.13
CA THR A 73 2.23 2.70 1.86
C THR A 73 3.00 2.95 3.14
N GLN A 74 4.22 2.41 3.23
CA GLN A 74 5.14 2.65 4.35
C GLN A 74 5.87 3.99 4.26
N LEU A 75 5.60 4.78 3.22
CA LEU A 75 6.33 6.00 2.90
C LEU A 75 5.94 7.18 3.81
N SER A 76 6.56 7.24 4.98
CA SER A 76 6.79 8.51 5.70
C SER A 76 7.70 9.47 4.90
N ALA A 77 8.48 8.95 3.93
CA ALA A 77 9.55 9.68 3.26
C ALA A 77 9.13 10.51 2.02
N PHE A 78 8.04 10.18 1.32
CA PHE A 78 7.65 10.97 0.14
C PHE A 78 7.07 12.33 0.51
N ALA A 79 6.30 12.43 1.60
CA ALA A 79 5.81 13.72 2.07
C ALA A 79 6.97 14.64 2.49
N ALA A 80 8.02 14.10 3.12
CA ALA A 80 9.22 14.83 3.49
C ALA A 80 10.07 15.24 2.28
N SER A 81 10.24 14.36 1.29
CA SER A 81 11.01 14.67 0.07
C SER A 81 10.29 15.66 -0.85
N CYS A 82 8.95 15.63 -0.92
CA CYS A 82 8.15 16.61 -1.67
C CYS A 82 8.06 17.98 -0.97
N GLN A 83 8.45 18.08 0.30
CA GLN A 83 8.52 19.35 1.04
C GLN A 83 9.64 20.27 0.51
N GLU A 84 10.69 19.70 -0.10
CA GLU A 84 11.75 20.49 -0.77
C GLU A 84 11.27 21.19 -2.05
N LEU A 85 10.09 20.84 -2.57
CA LEU A 85 9.51 21.51 -3.72
C LEU A 85 8.76 22.81 -3.34
N HIS A 86 8.76 23.24 -2.07
CA HIS A 86 8.10 24.47 -1.61
C HIS A 86 9.00 25.73 -1.58
N ASN A 87 10.17 25.72 -2.21
CA ASN A 87 10.97 26.93 -2.45
C ASN A 87 10.83 27.41 -3.91
#